data_AF-A0A8C2ZNZ3-F1
#
_entry.id   AF-A0A8C2ZNZ3-F1
#
_cell.length_a   1.000
_cell.length_b   1.000
_cell.length_c   1.000
_cell.angle_alpha   90.00
_cell.angle_beta   90.00
_cell.angle_gamma   90.00
#
_symmetry.space_group_name_H-M   'P 1'
#
loop_
_entity.id
_entity.type
_entity.pdbx_description
1 polymer ?
#
loop_
_entity_poly.entity_id
_entity_poly.type
_entity_poly.pdbx_seq_one_letter_code
_entity_poly.pdbx_strand_id
1 'polypeptide(L)'
;MSLPAELSCLQGGGEAEGEAALATLEKQLICPICLELFNKPVVILPCQHNLCRKCANELYQVCERAHVCIGRFRCPSCRQEVVLDRHGVYGLQRNLLVENIIDVYKQEVSNNSNAASPLPPPPPLPAQVTCSDHEGERVNIYCLTCQVPTCSLCKVFGAHQSCQVTPLTDIYQQKKDELSEGVSSLVAVNDKVQALINELEETCKNIEDNCKTQKQSVCEKFNRVFSILEERRKVMTQRISSEQEEKTSHAQSLVRCYGDSVEANSKLVERAVSSMEESDIAAFVQVSTGSCPSETLKPGCESLSHYIFNFSRQERALKSIDFLKGMKRDCLVNHFETLSSYHLFCMGVVPTKDISVHFVKVCSLSLTPLNTKIAVILLFYLLAFLVLLQKVWAYIGCFIYT
;
A
#
# COMPACT_ATOMS: atom_id res chain seq x y z
N MET A 1 -8.99 -33.12 48.25
CA MET A 1 -7.60 -33.54 48.53
C MET A 1 -6.99 -33.93 47.18
N SER A 2 -6.92 -33.04 46.19
CA SER A 2 -6.01 -31.89 46.03
C SER A 2 -4.57 -32.33 45.73
N LEU A 3 -4.21 -32.17 44.46
CA LEU A 3 -2.94 -32.46 43.77
C LEU A 3 -1.71 -31.73 44.36
N PRO A 4 -0.49 -32.22 44.10
CA PRO A 4 0.73 -31.41 44.06
C PRO A 4 1.15 -31.15 42.60
N ALA A 5 1.20 -29.89 42.18
CA ALA A 5 1.79 -29.48 40.90
C ALA A 5 2.67 -28.24 41.09
N GLU A 6 3.95 -28.42 40.77
CA GLU A 6 4.84 -27.48 40.08
C GLU A 6 5.21 -26.17 40.80
N LEU A 7 6.30 -26.25 41.57
CA LEU A 7 7.28 -25.18 41.73
C LEU A 7 8.46 -25.46 40.79
N SER A 8 8.32 -25.16 39.50
CA SER A 8 9.45 -25.01 38.57
C SER A 8 8.91 -24.42 37.27
N CYS A 9 9.17 -23.13 37.01
CA CYS A 9 9.24 -22.48 35.68
C CYS A 9 8.99 -20.97 35.83
N LEU A 10 9.99 -20.21 36.32
CA LEU A 10 9.99 -18.74 36.20
C LEU A 10 11.38 -18.16 35.87
N GLN A 11 12.24 -18.93 35.21
CA GLN A 11 13.47 -18.42 34.59
C GLN A 11 13.59 -19.05 33.20
N GLY A 12 13.32 -18.28 32.15
CA GLY A 12 13.43 -18.74 30.76
C GLY A 12 12.76 -17.86 29.69
N GLY A 13 11.98 -16.83 30.06
CA GLY A 13 11.24 -16.03 29.08
C GLY A 13 11.98 -14.85 28.43
N GLY A 14 13.04 -14.31 29.06
CA GLY A 14 13.68 -13.05 28.63
C GLY A 14 14.67 -13.19 27.47
N GLU A 15 15.32 -14.35 27.32
CA GLU A 15 16.32 -14.57 26.28
C GLU A 15 15.68 -14.82 24.91
N ALA A 16 14.55 -15.56 24.87
CA ALA A 16 13.84 -15.88 23.63
C ALA A 16 13.17 -14.67 22.97
N GLU A 17 12.66 -13.72 23.75
CA GLU A 17 12.09 -12.46 23.22
C GLU A 17 13.19 -11.51 22.70
N GLY A 18 14.33 -11.45 23.40
CA GLY A 18 15.50 -10.66 22.97
C GLY A 18 16.14 -11.19 21.68
N GLU A 19 16.28 -12.51 21.54
CA GLU A 19 16.78 -13.15 20.32
C GLU A 19 15.84 -12.93 19.12
N ALA A 20 14.52 -13.00 19.34
CA ALA A 20 13.53 -12.73 18.29
C ALA A 20 13.55 -11.26 17.83
N ALA A 21 13.78 -10.31 18.75
CA ALA A 21 13.92 -8.89 18.43
C ALA A 21 15.21 -8.60 17.64
N LEU A 22 16.34 -9.19 18.04
CA LEU A 22 17.62 -9.07 17.33
C LEU A 22 17.56 -9.69 15.92
N ALA A 23 16.91 -10.86 15.77
CA ALA A 23 16.69 -11.48 14.46
C ALA A 23 15.76 -10.65 13.54
N THR A 24 14.84 -9.90 14.12
CA THR A 24 13.97 -8.98 13.36
C THR A 24 14.72 -7.73 12.91
N LEU A 25 15.59 -7.19 13.78
CA LEU A 25 16.45 -6.06 13.47
C LEU A 25 17.48 -6.42 12.38
N GLU A 26 18.08 -7.61 12.45
CA GLU A 26 19.04 -8.09 11.45
C GLU A 26 18.47 -8.01 10.02
N LYS A 27 17.23 -8.44 9.82
CA LYS A 27 16.55 -8.39 8.51
C LYS A 27 16.41 -6.98 7.96
N GLN A 28 16.32 -5.97 8.82
CA GLN A 28 16.22 -4.56 8.41
C GLN A 28 17.57 -3.93 8.06
N LEU A 29 18.68 -4.57 8.44
CA LEU A 29 20.05 -4.10 8.24
C LEU A 29 20.77 -4.77 7.06
N ILE A 30 20.05 -5.61 6.29
CA ILE A 30 20.59 -6.34 5.14
C ILE A 30 20.42 -5.56 3.84
N CYS A 31 21.49 -5.54 3.05
CA CYS A 31 21.48 -4.97 1.71
C CYS A 31 20.75 -5.88 0.71
N PRO A 32 19.77 -5.37 -0.07
CA PRO A 32 18.99 -6.17 -1.02
C PRO A 32 19.79 -6.68 -2.25
N ILE A 33 21.06 -6.28 -2.39
CA ILE A 33 21.92 -6.68 -3.51
C ILE A 33 22.92 -7.75 -3.08
N CYS A 34 23.74 -7.47 -2.06
CA CYS A 34 24.75 -8.43 -1.59
C CYS A 34 24.23 -9.39 -0.52
N LEU A 35 23.02 -9.18 0.01
CA LEU A 35 22.39 -10.00 1.06
C LEU A 35 23.21 -10.09 2.36
N GLU A 36 24.16 -9.17 2.54
CA GLU A 36 24.96 -8.98 3.76
C GLU A 36 24.51 -7.71 4.48
N LEU A 37 24.92 -7.56 5.75
CA LEU A 37 24.76 -6.30 6.50
C LEU A 37 25.32 -5.11 5.71
N PHE A 38 24.65 -3.96 5.78
CA PHE A 38 25.11 -2.80 5.01
C PHE A 38 26.56 -2.42 5.34
N ASN A 39 27.38 -2.33 4.30
CA ASN A 39 28.76 -1.88 4.39
C ASN A 39 28.91 -0.54 3.67
N LYS A 40 29.18 0.52 4.44
CA LYS A 40 29.17 1.91 3.98
C LYS A 40 27.85 2.25 3.25
N PRO A 41 26.69 2.21 3.94
CA PRO A 41 25.39 2.46 3.33
C PRO A 41 25.33 3.86 2.72
N VAL A 42 24.81 3.95 1.49
CA VAL A 42 24.49 5.20 0.80
C VAL A 42 22.98 5.34 0.64
N VAL A 43 22.47 6.55 0.80
CA VAL A 43 21.04 6.88 0.65
C VAL A 43 20.73 7.17 -0.81
N ILE A 44 19.70 6.51 -1.34
CA ILE A 44 19.20 6.72 -2.69
C ILE A 44 18.06 7.73 -2.67
N LEU A 45 18.27 8.93 -3.21
CA LEU A 45 17.22 9.95 -3.32
C LEU A 45 16.45 9.82 -4.65
N PRO A 46 15.12 10.09 -4.69
CA PRO A 46 14.27 10.57 -3.59
C PRO A 46 13.66 9.45 -2.72
N CYS A 47 13.88 8.17 -3.04
CA CYS A 47 13.17 7.06 -2.40
C CYS A 47 13.69 6.66 -1.01
N GLN A 48 14.76 7.30 -0.52
CA GLN A 48 15.38 7.12 0.80
C GLN A 48 15.79 5.68 1.16
N HIS A 49 15.88 4.78 0.17
CA HIS A 49 16.38 3.42 0.39
C HIS A 49 17.90 3.41 0.52
N ASN A 50 18.44 2.44 1.24
CA ASN A 50 19.87 2.30 1.49
C ASN A 50 20.44 1.14 0.67
N LEU A 51 21.66 1.32 0.15
CA LEU A 51 22.46 0.27 -0.50
C LEU A 51 23.91 0.37 -0.03
N CYS A 52 24.66 -0.74 -0.07
CA CYS A 52 26.11 -0.66 0.09
C CYS A 52 26.71 0.19 -1.04
N ARG A 53 27.72 1.02 -0.74
CA ARG A 53 28.40 1.84 -1.76
C ARG A 53 28.92 1.01 -2.94
N LYS A 54 29.45 -0.19 -2.67
CA LYS A 54 29.91 -1.13 -3.71
C LYS A 54 28.76 -1.60 -4.60
N CYS A 55 27.64 -2.01 -4.01
CA CYS A 55 26.45 -2.47 -4.74
C CYS A 55 25.83 -1.36 -5.60
N ALA A 56 25.76 -0.13 -5.10
CA ALA A 56 25.29 1.01 -5.89
C ALA A 56 26.22 1.29 -7.09
N ASN A 57 27.54 1.13 -6.92
CA ASN A 57 28.54 1.31 -7.97
C ASN A 57 28.43 0.23 -9.06
N GLU A 58 28.23 -1.03 -8.67
CA GLU A 58 28.03 -2.14 -9.62
C GLU A 58 26.76 -1.97 -10.45
N LEU A 59 25.64 -1.58 -9.82
CA LEU A 59 24.39 -1.30 -10.53
C LEU A 59 24.54 -0.15 -11.54
N TYR A 60 25.28 0.89 -11.17
CA TYR A 60 25.57 2.00 -12.07
C TYR A 60 26.43 1.57 -13.27
N GLN A 61 27.51 0.81 -13.03
CA GLN A 61 28.40 0.34 -14.09
C GLN A 61 27.72 -0.60 -15.10
N VAL A 62 26.78 -1.43 -14.65
CA VAL A 62 25.98 -2.29 -15.55
C VAL A 62 25.11 -1.43 -16.48
N CYS A 63 24.54 -0.33 -15.97
CA CYS A 63 23.72 0.57 -16.76
C CYS A 63 24.54 1.40 -17.77
N GLU A 64 25.74 1.80 -17.37
CA GLU A 64 26.70 2.54 -18.21
C GLU A 64 27.19 1.69 -19.41
N ARG A 65 27.57 0.42 -19.18
CA ARG A 65 28.02 -0.49 -20.24
C ARG A 65 26.94 -0.83 -21.26
N ALA A 66 25.68 -0.78 -20.87
CA ALA A 66 24.56 -1.04 -21.75
C ALA A 66 24.25 0.15 -22.69
N HIS A 67 24.88 1.33 -22.53
CA HIS A 67 24.60 2.56 -23.30
C HIS A 67 23.13 3.04 -23.28
N VAL A 68 22.27 2.47 -22.41
CA VAL A 68 20.83 2.75 -22.42
C VAL A 68 20.47 3.99 -21.60
N CYS A 69 21.24 4.37 -20.58
CA CYS A 69 20.87 5.40 -19.61
C CYS A 69 22.09 6.11 -19.02
N ILE A 70 22.49 7.27 -19.56
CA ILE A 70 23.59 8.07 -19.00
C ILE A 70 23.10 8.73 -17.70
N GLY A 71 23.74 8.40 -16.57
CA GLY A 71 23.48 9.06 -15.28
C GLY A 71 22.18 8.66 -14.59
N ARG A 72 21.54 7.55 -14.99
CA ARG A 72 20.28 7.09 -14.38
C ARG A 72 20.32 5.60 -14.06
N PHE A 73 19.74 5.21 -12.93
CA PHE A 73 19.48 3.80 -12.61
C PHE A 73 18.17 3.66 -11.83
N ARG A 74 17.64 2.45 -11.71
CA ARG A 74 16.43 2.18 -10.92
C ARG A 74 16.80 1.61 -9.56
N CYS A 75 16.18 2.13 -8.51
CA CYS A 75 16.35 1.61 -7.16
C CYS A 75 15.87 0.13 -7.11
N PRO A 76 16.69 -0.82 -6.63
CA PRO A 76 16.29 -2.23 -6.52
C PRO A 76 15.11 -2.46 -5.58
N SER A 77 15.00 -1.65 -4.52
CA SER A 77 13.98 -1.80 -3.47
C SER A 77 12.60 -1.32 -3.91
N CYS A 78 12.50 -0.23 -4.67
CA CYS A 78 11.22 0.40 -5.03
C CYS A 78 11.03 0.69 -6.52
N ARG A 79 12.02 0.34 -7.36
CA ARG A 79 12.06 0.56 -8.82
C ARG A 79 11.99 2.02 -9.26
N GLN A 80 12.02 2.97 -8.33
CA GLN A 80 12.06 4.40 -8.61
C GLN A 80 13.30 4.76 -9.43
N GLU A 81 13.12 5.58 -10.47
CA GLU A 81 14.24 6.11 -11.26
C GLU A 81 15.02 7.14 -10.44
N VAL A 82 16.34 7.00 -10.42
CA VAL A 82 17.30 7.81 -9.70
C VAL A 82 18.20 8.47 -10.72
N VAL A 83 18.31 9.79 -10.64
CA VAL A 83 19.23 10.58 -11.47
C VAL A 83 20.44 10.92 -10.63
N LEU A 84 21.63 10.59 -11.13
CA LEU A 84 22.90 10.88 -10.47
C LEU A 84 23.54 12.13 -11.09
N ASP A 85 24.16 12.94 -10.24
CA ASP A 85 24.94 14.10 -10.66
C ASP A 85 26.26 13.69 -11.34
N ARG A 86 27.05 14.68 -11.77
CA ARG A 86 28.40 14.51 -12.35
C ARG A 86 29.37 13.67 -11.52
N HIS A 87 29.12 13.50 -10.22
CA HIS A 87 29.93 12.68 -9.30
C HIS A 87 29.46 11.21 -9.23
N GLY A 88 28.41 10.85 -9.98
CA GLY A 88 27.86 9.49 -10.02
C GLY A 88 27.50 8.97 -8.63
N VAL A 89 27.83 7.70 -8.38
CA VAL A 89 27.57 7.01 -7.10
C VAL A 89 28.35 7.62 -5.93
N TYR A 90 29.47 8.29 -6.18
CA TYR A 90 30.24 8.97 -5.12
C TYR A 90 29.56 10.24 -4.60
N GLY A 91 28.60 10.79 -5.34
CA GLY A 91 27.76 11.91 -4.90
C GLY A 91 26.66 11.51 -3.91
N LEU A 92 26.38 10.21 -3.75
CA LEU A 92 25.38 9.72 -2.83
C LEU A 92 25.84 9.89 -1.38
N GLN A 93 24.97 10.49 -0.56
CA GLN A 93 25.25 10.72 0.84
C GLN A 93 25.31 9.39 1.61
N ARG A 94 26.29 9.30 2.51
CA ARG A 94 26.48 8.14 3.38
C ARG A 94 25.50 8.23 4.55
N ASN A 95 24.84 7.12 4.88
CA ASN A 95 23.91 7.07 6.00
C ASN A 95 24.62 6.66 7.29
N LEU A 96 25.13 7.65 8.03
CA LEU A 96 25.84 7.41 9.29
C LEU A 96 24.95 6.80 10.38
N LEU A 97 23.63 7.03 10.33
CA LEU A 97 22.71 6.42 11.28
C LEU A 97 22.63 4.90 11.10
N VAL A 98 22.49 4.44 9.85
CA VAL A 98 22.48 2.99 9.55
C VAL A 98 23.83 2.36 9.87
N GLU A 99 24.93 3.08 9.62
CA GLU A 99 26.28 2.63 9.99
C GLU A 99 26.41 2.47 11.52
N ASN A 100 25.99 3.45 12.31
CA ASN A 100 26.01 3.39 13.77
C ASN A 100 25.12 2.26 14.33
N ILE A 101 23.93 2.05 13.75
CA ILE A 101 23.02 0.96 14.19
C ILE A 101 23.65 -0.41 13.95
N ILE A 102 24.37 -0.59 12.83
CA ILE A 102 25.08 -1.83 12.52
C ILE A 102 26.23 -2.07 13.49
N ASP A 103 26.93 -1.01 13.92
CA ASP A 103 28.02 -1.12 14.89
C ASP A 103 27.49 -1.54 16.28
N VAL A 104 26.36 -0.96 16.72
CA VAL A 104 25.67 -1.39 17.96
C VAL A 104 25.21 -2.85 17.84
N TYR A 105 24.59 -3.24 16.71
CA TYR A 105 24.18 -4.63 16.48
C TYR A 105 25.36 -5.62 16.56
N LYS A 106 26.48 -5.30 15.92
CA LYS A 106 27.70 -6.14 15.98
C LYS A 106 28.27 -6.24 17.39
N GLN A 107 28.18 -5.16 18.17
CA GLN A 107 28.63 -5.15 19.56
C GLN A 107 27.75 -6.05 20.43
N GLU A 108 26.42 -6.00 20.27
CA GLU A 108 25.48 -6.88 20.98
C GLU A 108 25.67 -8.35 20.61
N VAL A 109 25.88 -8.67 19.31
CA VAL A 109 26.15 -10.04 18.85
C VAL A 109 27.52 -10.56 19.35
N SER A 110 28.52 -9.68 19.45
CA SER A 110 29.86 -10.02 19.96
C SER A 110 29.89 -10.19 21.48
N ASN A 111 29.04 -9.45 22.20
CA ASN A 111 28.84 -9.61 23.65
C ASN A 111 28.13 -10.93 23.97
N ASN A 112 27.20 -11.38 23.10
CA ASN A 112 26.45 -12.62 23.30
C ASN A 112 27.25 -13.91 22.97
N SER A 113 28.40 -13.77 22.28
CA SER A 113 29.23 -14.91 21.82
C SER A 113 30.49 -15.16 22.66
N ASN A 114 30.78 -14.32 23.66
CA ASN A 114 31.89 -14.53 24.60
C ASN A 114 31.39 -14.62 26.05
N ALA A 115 30.85 -15.78 26.41
CA ALA A 115 30.59 -16.16 27.79
C ALA A 115 31.90 -16.44 28.55
N ALA A 116 32.74 -15.41 28.75
CA ALA A 116 33.83 -15.39 29.73
C ALA A 116 34.44 -13.97 29.86
N SER A 117 33.77 -13.08 30.58
CA SER A 117 34.46 -11.98 31.26
C SER A 117 33.72 -11.55 32.53
N PRO A 118 34.42 -11.05 33.56
CA PRO A 118 33.92 -10.97 34.93
C PRO A 118 32.77 -9.96 35.04
N LEU A 119 31.88 -10.24 36.00
CA LEU A 119 30.82 -9.36 36.48
C LEU A 119 31.16 -7.87 36.35
N PRO A 120 30.26 -7.02 35.83
CA PRO A 120 30.44 -5.58 35.91
C PRO A 120 30.60 -5.20 37.39
N PRO A 121 31.52 -4.28 37.73
CA PRO A 121 31.62 -3.78 39.10
C PRO A 121 30.26 -3.23 39.53
N PRO A 122 29.87 -3.41 40.81
CA PRO A 122 28.60 -2.91 41.32
C PRO A 122 28.48 -1.41 41.00
N PRO A 123 27.27 -0.92 40.66
CA PRO A 123 27.07 0.49 40.36
C PRO A 123 27.65 1.34 41.50
N PRO A 124 28.36 2.44 41.20
CA PRO A 124 28.88 3.32 42.23
C PRO A 124 27.73 3.72 43.15
N LEU A 125 27.93 3.56 44.46
CA LEU A 125 27.00 4.01 45.51
C LEU A 125 26.51 5.42 45.15
N PRO A 126 25.19 5.69 45.23
CA PRO A 126 24.63 6.95 44.75
C PRO A 126 25.39 8.11 45.37
N ALA A 127 25.95 8.98 44.52
CA ALA A 127 26.68 10.17 44.92
C ALA A 127 25.80 10.94 45.91
N GLN A 128 26.22 11.00 47.17
CA GLN A 128 25.46 11.69 48.20
C GLN A 128 25.57 13.18 47.92
N VAL A 129 24.44 13.80 47.56
CA VAL A 129 24.39 15.23 47.27
C VAL A 129 24.72 16.01 48.55
N THR A 130 25.84 16.73 48.54
CA THR A 130 26.29 17.60 49.63
C THR A 130 25.81 19.03 49.41
N CYS A 131 25.66 19.78 50.49
CA CYS A 131 25.24 21.17 50.44
C CYS A 131 26.34 22.05 49.79
N SER A 132 25.94 22.95 48.89
CA SER A 132 26.88 23.88 48.24
C SER A 132 27.41 24.96 49.19
N ASP A 133 26.66 25.30 50.23
CA ASP A 133 27.01 26.35 51.19
C ASP A 133 27.78 25.80 52.41
N HIS A 134 27.69 24.49 52.67
CA HIS A 134 28.28 23.84 53.84
C HIS A 134 29.03 22.58 53.43
N GLU A 135 30.36 22.70 53.35
CA GLU A 135 31.24 21.60 52.96
C GLU A 135 31.09 20.38 53.89
N GLY A 136 30.90 19.19 53.29
CA GLY A 136 30.77 17.93 54.02
C GLY A 136 29.37 17.65 54.61
N GLU A 137 28.46 18.63 54.61
CA GLU A 137 27.10 18.43 55.13
C GLU A 137 26.18 17.85 54.06
N ARG A 138 25.38 16.85 54.46
CA ARG A 138 24.47 16.11 53.57
C ARG A 138 23.15 16.84 53.39
N VAL A 139 22.62 16.84 52.17
CA VAL A 139 21.27 17.34 51.89
C VAL A 139 20.25 16.28 52.31
N ASN A 140 19.51 16.55 53.40
CA ASN A 140 18.60 15.60 54.04
C ASN A 140 17.22 16.20 54.39
N ILE A 141 17.03 17.50 54.16
CA ILE A 141 15.83 18.24 54.51
C ILE A 141 15.29 18.92 53.25
N TYR A 142 13.97 19.08 53.14
CA TYR A 142 13.34 19.84 52.07
C TYR A 142 12.69 21.10 52.63
N CYS A 143 13.00 22.25 52.04
CA CYS A 143 12.41 23.53 52.42
C CYS A 143 11.10 23.75 51.65
N LEU A 144 9.97 23.73 52.36
CA LEU A 144 8.64 23.92 51.76
C LEU A 144 8.42 25.36 51.29
N THR A 145 8.99 26.34 52.01
CA THR A 145 8.86 27.76 51.68
C THR A 145 9.61 28.12 50.40
N CYS A 146 10.78 27.52 50.17
CA CYS A 146 11.65 27.81 49.02
C CYS A 146 11.60 26.74 47.93
N GLN A 147 10.90 25.62 48.16
CA GLN A 147 10.80 24.46 47.27
C GLN A 147 12.15 23.89 46.81
N VAL A 148 13.14 23.88 47.71
CA VAL A 148 14.49 23.38 47.43
C VAL A 148 14.98 22.40 48.50
N PRO A 149 15.73 21.36 48.12
CA PRO A 149 16.40 20.49 49.08
C PRO A 149 17.57 21.23 49.73
N THR A 150 17.71 21.10 51.05
CA THR A 150 18.67 21.85 51.87
C THR A 150 19.26 20.95 52.97
N CYS A 151 20.21 21.48 53.74
CA CYS A 151 20.85 20.76 54.85
C CYS A 151 20.47 21.33 56.23
N SER A 152 20.86 20.60 57.28
CA SER A 152 20.58 20.96 58.67
C SER A 152 21.19 22.32 59.04
N LEU A 153 22.40 22.62 58.57
CA LEU A 153 23.09 23.88 58.86
C LEU A 153 22.42 25.08 58.17
N CYS A 154 21.95 24.92 56.94
CA CYS A 154 21.15 25.94 56.25
C CYS A 154 19.87 26.31 57.01
N LYS A 155 19.27 25.33 57.71
CA LYS A 155 18.08 25.55 58.55
C LYS A 155 18.41 26.19 59.89
N VAL A 156 19.47 25.78 60.58
CA VAL A 156 19.74 26.27 61.95
C VAL A 156 20.48 27.60 61.94
N PHE A 157 21.43 27.81 61.02
CA PHE A 157 22.31 28.99 61.00
C PHE A 157 22.34 29.71 59.65
N GLY A 158 21.85 29.09 58.58
CA GLY A 158 21.89 29.65 57.23
C GLY A 158 20.64 30.42 56.81
N ALA A 159 20.43 30.51 55.50
CA ALA A 159 19.38 31.32 54.87
C ALA A 159 17.93 30.82 55.13
N HIS A 160 17.75 29.59 55.61
CA HIS A 160 16.42 28.96 55.76
C HIS A 160 15.91 28.91 57.22
N GLN A 161 16.44 29.75 58.12
CA GLN A 161 16.08 29.80 59.55
C GLN A 161 14.57 29.94 59.81
N SER A 162 13.91 30.88 59.14
CA SER A 162 12.47 31.13 59.27
C SER A 162 11.59 30.28 58.34
N CYS A 163 12.19 29.45 57.48
CA CYS A 163 11.44 28.66 56.51
C CYS A 163 10.86 27.38 57.12
N GLN A 164 9.70 26.94 56.64
CA GLN A 164 9.15 25.65 57.03
C GLN A 164 9.89 24.53 56.28
N VAL A 165 10.28 23.49 57.01
CA VAL A 165 11.05 22.37 56.46
C VAL A 165 10.44 21.03 56.88
N THR A 166 10.74 19.99 56.11
CA THR A 166 10.31 18.62 56.34
C THR A 166 11.42 17.65 55.94
N PRO A 167 11.48 16.41 56.47
CA PRO A 167 12.43 15.41 56.01
C PRO A 167 12.34 15.20 54.49
N LEU A 168 13.50 15.15 53.83
CA LEU A 168 13.54 14.97 52.37
C LEU A 168 12.93 13.63 51.93
N THR A 169 12.95 12.62 52.81
CA THR A 169 12.34 11.30 52.60
C THR A 169 10.84 11.39 52.35
N ASP A 170 10.15 12.27 53.07
CA ASP A 170 8.68 12.36 53.03
C ASP A 170 8.24 13.01 51.72
N ILE A 171 8.94 14.07 51.30
CA ILE A 171 8.71 14.74 50.01
C ILE A 171 9.14 13.85 48.86
N TYR A 172 10.24 13.11 49.00
CA TYR A 172 10.67 12.13 48.02
C TYR A 172 9.58 11.07 47.80
N GLN A 173 9.05 10.50 48.89
CA GLN A 173 8.01 9.47 48.79
C GLN A 173 6.72 10.05 48.21
N GLN A 174 6.27 11.22 48.68
CA GLN A 174 5.10 11.90 48.12
C GLN A 174 5.26 12.17 46.61
N LYS A 175 6.38 12.75 46.18
CA LYS A 175 6.62 13.04 44.76
C LYS A 175 6.74 11.78 43.91
N LYS A 176 7.29 10.70 44.49
CA LYS A 176 7.35 9.39 43.85
C LYS A 176 5.96 8.79 43.68
N ASP A 177 5.09 8.91 44.67
CA ASP A 177 3.71 8.40 44.62
C ASP A 177 2.86 9.20 43.62
N GLU A 178 2.94 10.55 43.64
CA GLU A 178 2.28 11.44 42.66
C GLU A 178 2.72 11.09 41.22
N LEU A 179 4.02 10.90 41.00
CA LEU A 179 4.55 10.50 39.69
C LEU A 179 4.09 9.10 39.30
N SER A 180 4.09 8.15 40.23
CA SER A 180 3.64 6.77 39.97
C SER A 180 2.16 6.70 39.59
N GLU A 181 1.31 7.49 40.25
CA GLU A 181 -0.11 7.62 39.89
C GLU A 181 -0.27 8.26 38.51
N GLY A 182 0.47 9.34 38.23
CA GLY A 182 0.47 9.99 36.91
C GLY A 182 0.90 9.05 35.78
N VAL A 183 1.96 8.26 35.99
CA VAL A 183 2.42 7.22 35.05
C VAL A 183 1.35 6.17 34.85
N SER A 184 0.71 5.69 35.92
CA SER A 184 -0.35 4.67 35.83
C SER A 184 -1.56 5.17 35.04
N SER A 185 -1.95 6.44 35.24
CA SER A 185 -3.02 7.08 34.48
C SER A 185 -2.67 7.24 32.99
N LEU A 186 -1.44 7.66 32.67
CA LEU A 186 -0.96 7.78 31.29
C LEU A 186 -0.93 6.43 30.57
N VAL A 187 -0.50 5.36 31.25
CA VAL A 187 -0.55 4.00 30.70
C VAL A 187 -1.99 3.61 30.37
N ALA A 188 -2.93 3.82 31.29
CA ALA A 188 -4.34 3.52 31.04
C ALA A 188 -4.97 4.34 29.91
N VAL A 189 -4.53 5.59 29.70
CA VAL A 189 -4.94 6.41 28.55
C VAL A 189 -4.36 5.87 27.25
N ASN A 190 -3.08 5.49 27.24
CA ASN A 190 -2.44 4.89 26.07
C ASN A 190 -3.13 3.57 25.67
N ASP A 191 -3.51 2.73 26.63
CA ASP A 191 -4.26 1.50 26.36
C ASP A 191 -5.60 1.78 25.66
N LYS A 192 -6.32 2.83 26.10
CA LYS A 192 -7.58 3.26 25.46
C LYS A 192 -7.35 3.79 24.05
N VAL A 193 -6.32 4.60 23.85
CA VAL A 193 -5.97 5.13 22.52
C VAL A 193 -5.58 3.98 21.59
N GLN A 194 -4.83 3.00 22.07
CA GLN A 194 -4.46 1.82 21.30
C GLN A 194 -5.69 0.99 20.92
N ALA A 195 -6.67 0.84 21.81
CA ALA A 195 -7.93 0.17 21.50
C ALA A 195 -8.72 0.89 20.38
N LEU A 196 -8.78 2.22 20.41
CA LEU A 196 -9.42 3.02 19.35
C LEU A 196 -8.68 2.92 18.01
N ILE A 197 -7.35 2.87 18.03
CA ILE A 197 -6.54 2.64 16.82
C ILE A 197 -6.93 1.29 16.21
N ASN A 198 -6.99 0.23 17.01
CA ASN A 198 -7.33 -1.11 16.54
C ASN A 198 -8.76 -1.15 15.94
N GLU A 199 -9.73 -0.49 16.57
CA GLU A 199 -11.12 -0.40 16.07
C GLU A 199 -11.19 0.35 14.72
N LEU A 200 -10.42 1.43 14.58
CA LEU A 200 -10.33 2.19 13.33
C LEU A 200 -9.65 1.40 12.22
N GLU A 201 -8.60 0.65 12.53
CA GLU A 201 -7.93 -0.25 11.59
C GLU A 201 -8.88 -1.36 11.11
N GLU A 202 -9.64 -1.97 12.02
CA GLU A 202 -10.68 -2.96 11.70
C GLU A 202 -11.77 -2.35 10.81
N THR A 203 -12.23 -1.14 11.14
CA THR A 203 -13.23 -0.43 10.33
C THR A 203 -12.71 -0.13 8.93
N CYS A 204 -11.46 0.32 8.80
CA CYS A 204 -10.82 0.54 7.50
C CYS A 204 -10.79 -0.75 6.67
N LYS A 205 -10.34 -1.86 7.28
CA LYS A 205 -10.31 -3.17 6.63
C LYS A 205 -11.70 -3.62 6.18
N ASN A 206 -12.71 -3.47 7.04
CA ASN A 206 -14.09 -3.81 6.72
C ASN A 206 -14.63 -2.97 5.54
N ILE A 207 -14.29 -1.67 5.47
CA ILE A 207 -14.67 -0.81 4.33
C ILE A 207 -13.99 -1.30 3.04
N GLU A 208 -12.70 -1.66 3.09
CA GLU A 208 -11.97 -2.17 1.94
C GLU A 208 -12.57 -3.49 1.42
N ASP A 209 -12.84 -4.44 2.32
CA ASP A 209 -13.44 -5.74 1.99
C ASP A 209 -14.85 -5.58 1.43
N ASN A 210 -15.67 -4.71 2.02
CA ASN A 210 -16.99 -4.37 1.49
C ASN A 210 -16.90 -3.72 0.10
N CYS A 211 -15.98 -2.77 -0.10
CA CYS A 211 -15.75 -2.14 -1.40
C CYS A 211 -15.32 -3.15 -2.45
N LYS A 212 -14.41 -4.07 -2.09
CA LYS A 212 -13.96 -5.15 -2.98
C LYS A 212 -15.13 -6.04 -3.38
N THR A 213 -15.95 -6.44 -2.42
CA THR A 213 -17.15 -7.27 -2.65
C THR A 213 -18.15 -6.56 -3.58
N GLN A 214 -18.43 -5.27 -3.35
CA GLN A 214 -19.33 -4.50 -4.21
C GLN A 214 -18.78 -4.32 -5.63
N LYS A 215 -17.48 -4.03 -5.77
CA LYS A 215 -16.82 -3.97 -7.08
C LYS A 215 -16.92 -5.30 -7.82
N GLN A 216 -16.68 -6.41 -7.12
CA GLN A 216 -16.81 -7.75 -7.68
C GLN A 216 -18.26 -8.03 -8.12
N SER A 217 -19.26 -7.68 -7.31
CA SER A 217 -20.67 -7.84 -7.66
C SER A 217 -21.02 -7.09 -8.96
N VAL A 218 -20.54 -5.85 -9.13
CA VAL A 218 -20.71 -5.10 -10.38
C VAL A 218 -20.09 -5.85 -11.56
N CYS A 219 -18.84 -6.30 -11.43
CA CYS A 219 -18.16 -7.07 -12.47
C CYS A 219 -18.95 -8.33 -12.85
N GLU A 220 -19.45 -9.09 -11.86
CA GLU A 220 -20.24 -10.30 -12.09
C GLU A 220 -21.55 -10.01 -12.84
N LYS A 221 -22.26 -8.92 -12.49
CA LYS A 221 -23.48 -8.51 -13.19
C LYS A 221 -23.20 -8.14 -14.64
N PHE A 222 -22.13 -7.40 -14.92
CA PHE A 222 -21.73 -7.06 -16.29
C PHE A 222 -21.28 -8.29 -17.07
N ASN A 223 -20.51 -9.19 -16.47
CA ASN A 223 -20.11 -10.46 -17.08
C ASN A 223 -21.33 -11.29 -17.49
N ARG A 224 -22.38 -11.33 -16.66
CA ARG A 224 -23.63 -12.00 -17.03
C ARG A 224 -24.28 -11.39 -18.27
N VAL A 225 -24.31 -10.06 -18.38
CA VAL A 225 -24.84 -9.36 -19.56
C VAL A 225 -23.98 -9.65 -20.79
N PHE A 226 -22.66 -9.61 -20.68
CA PHE A 226 -21.75 -9.96 -21.77
C PHE A 226 -21.97 -11.39 -22.27
N SER A 227 -22.12 -12.38 -21.37
CA SER A 227 -22.39 -13.77 -21.76
C SER A 227 -23.70 -13.90 -22.56
N ILE A 228 -24.75 -13.17 -22.17
CA ILE A 228 -26.03 -13.19 -22.89
C ILE A 228 -25.86 -12.59 -24.30
N LEU A 229 -25.16 -11.46 -24.41
CA LEU A 229 -24.90 -10.81 -25.70
C LEU A 229 -24.04 -11.69 -26.61
N GLU A 230 -23.01 -12.32 -26.06
CA GLU A 230 -22.14 -13.22 -26.80
C GLU A 230 -22.87 -14.47 -27.27
N GLU A 231 -23.71 -15.08 -26.43
CA GLU A 231 -24.53 -16.21 -26.82
C GLU A 231 -25.49 -15.82 -27.96
N ARG A 232 -26.13 -14.64 -27.85
CA ARG A 232 -27.03 -14.16 -28.90
C ARG A 232 -26.30 -13.88 -30.22
N ARG A 233 -25.08 -13.34 -30.14
CA ARG A 233 -24.19 -13.14 -31.30
C ARG A 233 -23.90 -14.48 -31.98
N LYS A 234 -23.47 -15.49 -31.22
CA LYS A 234 -23.19 -16.84 -31.73
C LYS A 234 -24.37 -17.44 -32.47
N VAL A 235 -25.56 -17.41 -31.86
CA VAL A 235 -26.79 -17.94 -32.47
C VAL A 235 -27.11 -17.23 -33.79
N MET A 236 -26.95 -15.92 -33.87
CA MET A 236 -27.25 -15.15 -35.07
C MET A 236 -26.24 -15.42 -36.20
N THR A 237 -24.94 -15.46 -35.87
CA THR A 237 -23.89 -15.81 -36.83
C THR A 237 -24.05 -17.24 -37.34
N GLN A 238 -24.34 -18.19 -36.45
CA GLN A 238 -24.51 -19.59 -36.82
C GLN A 238 -25.64 -19.78 -37.85
N ARG A 239 -26.77 -19.08 -37.71
CA ARG A 239 -27.85 -19.13 -38.69
C ARG A 239 -27.41 -18.69 -40.09
N ILE A 240 -26.67 -17.60 -40.18
CA ILE A 240 -26.13 -17.10 -41.45
C ILE A 240 -25.14 -18.12 -42.04
N SER A 241 -24.26 -18.67 -41.22
CA SER A 241 -23.29 -19.69 -41.65
C SER A 241 -23.97 -20.96 -42.16
N SER A 242 -25.02 -21.45 -41.49
CA SER A 242 -25.77 -22.63 -41.94
C SER A 242 -26.48 -22.38 -43.27
N GLU A 243 -27.10 -21.21 -43.45
CA GLU A 243 -27.74 -20.88 -44.74
C GLU A 243 -26.71 -20.72 -45.86
N GLN A 244 -25.55 -20.11 -45.56
CA GLN A 244 -24.44 -20.01 -46.49
C GLN A 244 -23.94 -21.41 -46.90
N GLU A 245 -23.76 -22.32 -45.95
CA GLU A 245 -23.32 -23.70 -46.19
C GLU A 245 -24.32 -24.46 -47.08
N GLU A 246 -25.61 -24.36 -46.79
CA GLU A 246 -26.67 -25.00 -47.59
C GLU A 246 -26.68 -24.46 -49.03
N LYS A 247 -26.68 -23.13 -49.21
CA LYS A 247 -26.67 -22.50 -50.55
C LYS A 247 -25.39 -22.83 -51.33
N THR A 248 -24.23 -22.81 -50.66
CA THR A 248 -22.94 -23.13 -51.29
C THR A 248 -22.89 -24.60 -51.68
N SER A 249 -23.37 -25.51 -50.82
CA SER A 249 -23.43 -26.94 -51.10
C SER A 249 -24.33 -27.25 -52.29
N HIS A 250 -25.52 -26.60 -52.35
CA HIS A 250 -26.43 -26.76 -53.48
C HIS A 250 -25.81 -26.25 -54.80
N ALA A 251 -25.19 -25.07 -54.78
CA ALA A 251 -24.50 -24.53 -55.94
C ALA A 251 -23.35 -25.44 -56.41
N GLN A 252 -22.55 -25.97 -55.48
CA GLN A 252 -21.47 -26.93 -55.79
C GLN A 252 -22.02 -28.22 -56.41
N SER A 253 -23.16 -28.74 -55.93
CA SER A 253 -23.80 -29.92 -56.51
C SER A 253 -24.30 -29.66 -57.93
N LEU A 254 -24.85 -28.48 -58.21
CA LEU A 254 -25.25 -28.07 -59.56
C LEU A 254 -24.03 -27.98 -60.49
N VAL A 255 -22.95 -27.33 -60.05
CA VAL A 255 -21.70 -27.23 -60.82
C VAL A 255 -21.18 -28.63 -61.18
N ARG A 256 -21.18 -29.57 -60.23
CA ARG A 256 -20.79 -30.96 -60.51
C ARG A 256 -21.69 -31.63 -61.54
N CYS A 257 -23.01 -31.55 -61.38
CA CYS A 257 -23.96 -32.16 -62.30
C CYS A 257 -23.85 -31.59 -63.73
N TYR A 258 -23.72 -30.27 -63.87
CA TYR A 258 -23.47 -29.65 -65.16
C TYR A 258 -22.10 -30.02 -65.72
N GLY A 259 -21.07 -30.15 -64.88
CA GLY A 259 -19.76 -30.67 -65.28
C GLY A 259 -19.84 -32.08 -65.87
N ASP A 260 -20.55 -32.99 -65.20
CA ASP A 260 -20.78 -34.37 -65.67
C ASP A 260 -21.54 -34.38 -67.01
N SER A 261 -22.56 -33.51 -67.14
CA SER A 261 -23.31 -33.36 -68.39
C SER A 261 -22.45 -32.83 -69.53
N VAL A 262 -21.55 -31.88 -69.26
CA VAL A 262 -20.60 -31.36 -70.27
C VAL A 262 -19.62 -32.45 -70.68
N GLU A 263 -19.10 -33.25 -69.75
CA GLU A 263 -18.20 -34.36 -70.07
C GLU A 263 -18.91 -35.43 -70.92
N ALA A 264 -20.15 -35.78 -70.58
CA ALA A 264 -20.97 -36.71 -71.36
C ALA A 264 -21.23 -36.19 -72.78
N ASN A 265 -21.57 -34.90 -72.91
CA ASN A 265 -21.76 -34.25 -74.20
C ASN A 265 -20.46 -34.19 -75.01
N SER A 266 -19.31 -33.93 -74.37
CA SER A 266 -18.00 -33.97 -75.02
C SER A 266 -17.70 -35.34 -75.62
N LYS A 267 -17.96 -36.43 -74.88
CA LYS A 267 -17.80 -37.82 -75.37
C LYS A 267 -18.76 -38.13 -76.53
N LEU A 268 -19.98 -37.60 -76.51
CA LEU A 268 -20.93 -37.73 -77.62
C LEU A 268 -20.43 -36.99 -78.86
N VAL A 269 -19.88 -35.80 -78.71
CA VAL A 269 -19.28 -35.03 -79.81
C VAL A 269 -18.07 -35.76 -80.38
N GLU A 270 -17.14 -36.23 -79.54
CA GLU A 270 -15.98 -37.02 -79.98
C GLU A 270 -16.41 -38.25 -80.79
N ARG A 271 -17.41 -39.00 -80.29
CA ARG A 271 -17.96 -40.16 -81.00
C ARG A 271 -18.58 -39.75 -82.35
N ALA A 272 -19.36 -38.68 -82.37
CA ALA A 272 -19.99 -38.19 -83.59
C ALA A 272 -18.94 -37.79 -84.64
N VAL A 273 -17.88 -37.09 -84.22
CA VAL A 273 -16.76 -36.69 -85.10
C VAL A 273 -16.03 -37.92 -85.64
N SER A 274 -15.68 -38.90 -84.79
CA SER A 274 -15.05 -40.15 -85.27
C SER A 274 -15.94 -40.92 -86.23
N SER A 275 -17.26 -40.96 -85.99
CA SER A 275 -18.19 -41.59 -86.93
C SER A 275 -18.28 -40.83 -88.27
N MET A 276 -18.10 -39.51 -88.29
CA MET A 276 -18.05 -38.74 -89.55
C MET A 276 -16.82 -39.05 -90.41
N GLU A 277 -15.79 -39.71 -89.85
CA GLU A 277 -14.62 -40.20 -90.59
C GLU A 277 -14.82 -41.64 -91.13
N GLU A 278 -15.95 -42.29 -90.81
CA GLU A 278 -16.26 -43.66 -91.21
C GLU A 278 -16.55 -43.75 -92.71
N SER A 279 -15.86 -44.67 -93.39
CA SER A 279 -15.95 -44.83 -94.86
C SER A 279 -17.10 -45.75 -95.29
N ASP A 280 -17.63 -46.57 -94.37
CA ASP A 280 -18.77 -47.45 -94.61
C ASP A 280 -20.11 -46.74 -94.31
N ILE A 281 -20.91 -46.57 -95.36
CA ILE A 281 -22.21 -45.88 -95.34
C ILE A 281 -23.21 -46.57 -94.38
N ALA A 282 -23.15 -47.90 -94.26
CA ALA A 282 -24.07 -48.66 -93.40
C ALA A 282 -23.73 -48.48 -91.91
N ALA A 283 -22.44 -48.44 -91.58
CA ALA A 283 -21.95 -48.21 -90.22
C ALA A 283 -22.26 -46.77 -89.74
N PHE A 284 -22.15 -45.78 -90.63
CA PHE A 284 -22.45 -44.38 -90.32
C PHE A 284 -23.92 -44.12 -89.92
N VAL A 285 -24.87 -44.75 -90.60
CA VAL A 285 -26.31 -44.55 -90.36
C VAL A 285 -26.78 -45.17 -89.03
N GLN A 286 -26.10 -46.20 -88.52
CA GLN A 286 -26.46 -46.79 -87.22
C GLN A 286 -26.10 -45.91 -86.01
N VAL A 287 -25.12 -45.02 -86.12
CA VAL A 287 -24.56 -44.27 -84.97
C VAL A 287 -25.22 -42.90 -84.75
N SER A 288 -25.98 -42.38 -85.70
CA SER A 288 -26.43 -40.98 -85.77
C SER A 288 -27.69 -40.63 -84.95
N THR A 289 -28.20 -41.51 -84.08
CA THR A 289 -29.52 -41.36 -83.41
C THR A 289 -29.49 -40.89 -81.94
N GLY A 290 -28.58 -39.97 -81.57
CA GLY A 290 -28.48 -39.43 -80.20
C GLY A 290 -29.10 -38.04 -80.01
N SER A 291 -29.99 -37.87 -79.04
CA SER A 291 -30.58 -36.58 -78.63
C SER A 291 -29.99 -36.07 -77.31
N CYS A 292 -29.92 -34.75 -77.13
CA CYS A 292 -29.33 -34.07 -75.97
C CYS A 292 -30.41 -33.40 -75.10
N PRO A 293 -30.40 -33.56 -73.76
CA PRO A 293 -31.28 -32.81 -72.87
C PRO A 293 -30.75 -31.38 -72.63
N SER A 294 -31.66 -30.41 -72.53
CA SER A 294 -31.33 -29.05 -72.09
C SER A 294 -32.17 -28.70 -70.85
N GLU A 295 -31.50 -28.40 -69.74
CA GLU A 295 -32.14 -27.84 -68.53
C GLU A 295 -31.60 -26.44 -68.25
N THR A 296 -32.51 -25.51 -67.95
CA THR A 296 -32.21 -24.10 -67.69
C THR A 296 -32.18 -23.82 -66.19
N LEU A 297 -31.11 -23.17 -65.71
CA LEU A 297 -30.89 -22.76 -64.32
C LEU A 297 -31.93 -21.72 -63.85
N LYS A 298 -32.46 -21.87 -62.62
CA LYS A 298 -33.29 -20.84 -61.99
C LYS A 298 -32.41 -19.79 -61.28
N PRO A 299 -32.56 -18.48 -61.57
CA PRO A 299 -31.83 -17.41 -60.87
C PRO A 299 -32.46 -17.12 -59.49
N GLY A 300 -31.65 -17.00 -58.44
CA GLY A 300 -32.12 -16.53 -57.11
C GLY A 300 -31.35 -17.03 -55.87
N CYS A 301 -30.45 -18.01 -56.00
CA CYS A 301 -29.76 -18.61 -54.83
C CYS A 301 -28.67 -17.72 -54.18
N GLU A 302 -28.37 -16.56 -54.74
CA GLU A 302 -27.13 -15.84 -54.44
C GLU A 302 -27.24 -14.84 -53.27
N SER A 303 -28.44 -14.47 -52.83
CA SER A 303 -28.60 -13.36 -51.87
C SER A 303 -28.81 -13.82 -50.42
N LEU A 304 -28.09 -13.20 -49.50
CA LEU A 304 -28.32 -13.25 -48.04
C LEU A 304 -28.82 -11.88 -47.49
N SER A 305 -29.32 -11.01 -48.38
CA SER A 305 -29.69 -9.62 -48.05
C SER A 305 -30.92 -9.49 -47.14
N HIS A 306 -31.64 -10.57 -46.85
CA HIS A 306 -32.81 -10.59 -45.96
C HIS A 306 -32.48 -10.54 -44.47
N TYR A 307 -31.20 -10.69 -44.08
CA TYR A 307 -30.77 -10.53 -42.69
C TYR A 307 -30.69 -9.05 -42.29
N ILE A 308 -31.81 -8.50 -41.80
CA ILE A 308 -31.90 -7.15 -41.26
C ILE A 308 -31.97 -7.21 -39.73
N PHE A 309 -31.20 -6.37 -39.02
CA PHE A 309 -31.15 -6.33 -37.56
C PHE A 309 -31.21 -4.91 -37.02
N ASN A 310 -31.79 -4.74 -35.82
CA ASN A 310 -31.92 -3.46 -35.12
C ASN A 310 -31.64 -3.66 -33.62
N PHE A 311 -30.65 -2.93 -33.09
CA PHE A 311 -30.22 -2.98 -31.68
C PHE A 311 -30.56 -1.72 -30.88
N SER A 312 -31.31 -0.76 -31.44
CA SER A 312 -31.51 0.56 -30.84
C SER A 312 -32.16 0.49 -29.44
N ARG A 313 -33.04 -0.48 -29.20
CA ARG A 313 -33.66 -0.67 -27.88
C ARG A 313 -32.66 -1.19 -26.85
N GLN A 314 -31.85 -2.17 -27.23
CA GLN A 314 -30.84 -2.81 -26.37
C GLN A 314 -29.73 -1.83 -26.02
N GLU A 315 -29.27 -1.03 -26.98
CA GLU A 315 -28.30 0.03 -26.75
C GLU A 315 -28.82 1.07 -25.76
N ARG A 316 -30.07 1.51 -25.90
CA ARG A 316 -30.70 2.45 -24.96
C ARG A 316 -30.79 1.85 -23.55
N ALA A 317 -31.16 0.57 -23.45
CA ALA A 317 -31.22 -0.13 -22.17
C ALA A 317 -29.85 -0.22 -21.50
N LEU A 318 -28.80 -0.61 -22.24
CA LEU A 318 -27.43 -0.69 -21.72
C LEU A 318 -26.90 0.67 -21.27
N LYS A 319 -27.19 1.75 -22.01
CA LYS A 319 -26.81 3.12 -21.65
C LYS A 319 -27.53 3.66 -20.41
N SER A 320 -28.66 3.06 -20.03
CA SER A 320 -29.44 3.48 -18.85
C SER A 320 -29.09 2.76 -17.55
N ILE A 321 -28.10 1.86 -17.56
CA ILE A 321 -27.66 1.13 -16.36
C ILE A 321 -26.94 2.09 -15.41
N ASP A 322 -27.44 2.22 -14.19
CA ASP A 322 -26.85 3.05 -13.12
C ASP A 322 -27.16 2.44 -11.74
N PHE A 323 -26.51 2.95 -10.70
CA PHE A 323 -26.78 2.58 -9.32
C PHE A 323 -28.14 3.13 -8.85
N LEU A 324 -28.89 2.31 -8.11
CA LEU A 324 -30.16 2.75 -7.51
C LEU A 324 -29.87 3.82 -6.45
N LYS A 325 -30.49 4.99 -6.59
CA LYS A 325 -30.29 6.16 -5.71
C LYS A 325 -30.84 5.85 -4.31
N GLY A 326 -30.00 5.36 -3.40
CA GLY A 326 -30.48 4.90 -2.09
C GLY A 326 -29.46 4.53 -1.01
N MET A 327 -28.20 4.97 -1.07
CA MET A 327 -27.24 4.79 0.03
C MET A 327 -26.88 6.13 0.66
N LYS A 328 -27.44 6.40 1.85
CA LYS A 328 -27.11 7.54 2.70
C LYS A 328 -25.62 7.52 3.06
N ARG A 329 -24.97 8.68 2.95
CA ARG A 329 -23.55 8.90 3.24
C ARG A 329 -23.36 9.35 4.69
N ASP A 330 -23.63 8.47 5.65
CA ASP A 330 -23.46 8.79 7.07
C ASP A 330 -22.53 7.75 7.70
N CYS A 331 -21.21 7.96 7.65
CA CYS A 331 -20.29 7.08 8.40
C CYS A 331 -19.01 7.74 8.93
N LEU A 332 -18.62 8.93 8.43
CA LEU A 332 -17.31 9.51 8.77
C LEU A 332 -17.36 10.81 9.59
N VAL A 333 -18.54 11.40 9.80
CA VAL A 333 -18.65 12.73 10.45
C VAL A 333 -18.54 12.63 11.98
N ASN A 334 -19.01 11.54 12.59
CA ASN A 334 -19.17 11.48 14.05
C ASN A 334 -17.87 11.17 14.83
N HIS A 335 -16.84 10.61 14.19
CA HIS A 335 -15.63 10.17 14.90
C HIS A 335 -14.56 11.28 15.03
N PHE A 336 -14.56 12.25 14.11
CA PHE A 336 -13.63 13.40 14.14
C PHE A 336 -13.94 14.39 15.28
N GLU A 337 -15.20 14.51 15.70
CA GLU A 337 -15.59 15.39 16.82
C GLU A 337 -14.98 14.93 18.16
N THR A 338 -14.84 13.62 18.34
CA THR A 338 -14.21 13.02 19.52
C THR A 338 -12.71 13.32 19.59
N LEU A 339 -11.96 13.08 18.49
CA LEU A 339 -10.50 13.29 18.45
C LEU A 339 -10.09 14.76 18.65
N SER A 340 -10.88 15.70 18.10
CA SER A 340 -10.63 17.13 18.29
C SER A 340 -10.79 17.57 19.76
N SER A 341 -11.64 16.87 20.52
CA SER A 341 -11.89 17.17 21.93
C SER A 341 -10.77 16.63 22.84
N TYR A 342 -10.22 15.45 22.53
CA TYR A 342 -9.09 14.86 23.25
C TYR A 342 -7.78 15.63 23.06
N HIS A 343 -7.52 16.14 21.85
CA HIS A 343 -6.28 16.87 21.56
C HIS A 343 -6.22 18.25 22.24
N LEU A 344 -7.37 18.87 22.52
CA LEU A 344 -7.47 20.10 23.32
C LEU A 344 -7.22 19.85 24.80
N PHE A 345 -7.69 18.71 25.32
CA PHE A 345 -7.54 18.32 26.72
C PHE A 345 -6.08 18.00 27.08
N CYS A 346 -5.33 17.29 26.21
CA CYS A 346 -3.92 16.95 26.46
C CYS A 346 -2.96 18.16 26.40
N MET A 347 -3.37 19.29 25.81
CA MET A 347 -2.57 20.52 25.72
C MET A 347 -2.82 21.49 26.90
N GLY A 348 -3.61 21.10 27.91
CA GLY A 348 -3.86 21.91 29.10
C GLY A 348 -4.77 23.13 28.88
N VAL A 349 -5.51 23.19 27.76
CA VAL A 349 -6.43 24.29 27.47
C VAL A 349 -7.83 23.91 27.95
N VAL A 350 -8.30 24.57 29.02
CA VAL A 350 -9.70 24.48 29.46
C VAL A 350 -10.58 25.16 28.40
N PRO A 351 -11.56 24.46 27.79
CA PRO A 351 -12.33 25.04 26.70
C PRO A 351 -13.34 26.06 27.22
N THR A 352 -13.11 27.35 26.95
CA THR A 352 -14.15 28.37 27.05
C THR A 352 -15.08 28.27 25.83
N LYS A 353 -16.39 28.28 26.08
CA LYS A 353 -17.50 27.87 25.18
C LYS A 353 -17.59 28.52 23.78
N ASP A 354 -16.76 29.51 23.43
CA ASP A 354 -16.89 30.28 22.18
C ASP A 354 -16.04 29.78 21.00
N ILE A 355 -15.10 28.85 21.20
CA ILE A 355 -14.17 28.43 20.14
C ILE A 355 -14.77 27.34 19.23
N SER A 356 -15.79 26.60 19.69
CA SER A 356 -16.42 25.52 18.91
C SER A 356 -17.25 26.01 17.72
N VAL A 357 -17.81 27.23 17.78
CA VAL A 357 -18.75 27.74 16.77
C VAL A 357 -18.03 28.24 15.50
N HIS A 358 -16.80 28.73 15.62
CA HIS A 358 -16.02 29.23 14.47
C HIS A 358 -15.39 28.10 13.63
N PHE A 359 -15.10 26.94 14.21
CA PHE A 359 -14.48 25.82 13.49
C PHE A 359 -15.50 25.06 12.61
N VAL A 360 -16.76 24.95 13.06
CA VAL A 360 -17.87 24.30 12.34
C VAL A 360 -18.22 25.03 11.03
N LYS A 361 -18.01 26.36 10.97
CA LYS A 361 -18.36 27.17 9.80
C LYS A 361 -17.34 27.10 8.66
N VAL A 362 -16.11 26.65 8.93
CA VAL A 362 -15.06 26.48 7.90
C VAL A 362 -15.23 25.14 7.17
N CYS A 363 -15.72 24.10 7.85
CA CYS A 363 -15.92 22.78 7.23
C CYS A 363 -17.19 22.67 6.35
N SER A 364 -18.07 23.67 6.36
CA SER A 364 -19.34 23.67 5.60
C SER A 364 -19.25 24.34 4.22
N LEU A 365 -18.07 24.84 3.81
CA LEU A 365 -17.88 25.42 2.48
C LEU A 365 -17.47 24.34 1.46
N SER A 366 -18.40 24.09 0.54
CA SER A 366 -18.34 23.14 -0.57
C SER A 366 -17.18 23.41 -1.53
N LEU A 367 -16.07 22.67 -1.39
CA LEU A 367 -15.07 22.51 -2.44
C LEU A 367 -14.57 21.06 -2.53
N THR A 368 -14.23 20.64 -3.74
CA THR A 368 -13.99 19.27 -4.24
C THR A 368 -13.05 18.40 -3.37
N PRO A 369 -13.21 17.05 -3.41
CA PRO A 369 -12.66 16.12 -2.41
C PRO A 369 -11.13 15.97 -2.40
N LEU A 370 -10.41 16.51 -3.38
CA LEU A 370 -8.94 16.45 -3.43
C LEU A 370 -8.29 17.65 -2.70
N ASN A 371 -8.99 18.79 -2.65
CA ASN A 371 -8.47 20.02 -2.01
C ASN A 371 -8.68 20.03 -0.49
N THR A 372 -9.66 19.30 0.05
CA THR A 372 -9.93 19.29 1.50
C THR A 372 -8.87 18.53 2.28
N LYS A 373 -8.40 17.37 1.79
CA LYS A 373 -7.30 16.64 2.44
C LYS A 373 -6.00 17.45 2.42
N ILE A 374 -5.67 18.06 1.29
CA ILE A 374 -4.48 18.91 1.15
C ILE A 374 -4.62 20.17 2.02
N ALA A 375 -5.79 20.81 2.05
CA ALA A 375 -6.02 21.99 2.89
C ALA A 375 -5.95 21.68 4.39
N VAL A 376 -6.49 20.54 4.85
CA VAL A 376 -6.42 20.11 6.26
C VAL A 376 -4.99 19.78 6.64
N ILE A 377 -4.25 19.08 5.77
CA ILE A 377 -2.83 18.77 5.98
C ILE A 377 -2.00 20.07 6.03
N LEU A 378 -2.22 20.98 5.08
CA LEU A 378 -1.54 22.28 5.06
C LEU A 378 -1.88 23.13 6.30
N LEU A 379 -3.14 23.13 6.74
CA LEU A 379 -3.56 23.83 7.97
C LEU A 379 -2.88 23.23 9.20
N PHE A 380 -2.75 21.90 9.27
CA PHE A 380 -2.01 21.21 10.33
C PHE A 380 -0.53 21.59 10.35
N TYR A 381 0.13 21.62 9.19
CA TYR A 381 1.52 22.06 9.07
C TYR A 381 1.70 23.54 9.43
N LEU A 382 0.74 24.40 9.07
CA LEU A 382 0.77 25.83 9.37
C LEU A 382 0.58 26.07 10.87
N LEU A 383 -0.32 25.35 11.54
CA LEU A 383 -0.51 25.42 12.99
C LEU A 383 0.71 24.88 13.75
N ALA A 384 1.27 23.74 13.33
CA ALA A 384 2.52 23.22 13.90
C ALA A 384 3.68 24.20 13.73
N PHE A 385 3.78 24.85 12.57
CA PHE A 385 4.78 25.88 12.30
C PHE A 385 4.61 27.12 13.18
N LEU A 386 3.37 27.58 13.41
CA LEU A 386 3.10 28.71 14.30
C LEU A 386 3.42 28.40 15.77
N VAL A 387 3.18 27.16 16.23
CA VAL A 387 3.57 26.70 17.58
C VAL A 387 5.09 26.64 17.72
N LEU A 388 5.79 26.17 16.70
CA LEU A 388 7.26 26.20 16.67
C LEU A 388 7.79 27.63 16.68
N LEU A 389 7.19 28.55 15.93
CA LEU A 389 7.53 29.97 15.96
C LEU A 389 7.30 30.60 17.33
N GLN A 390 6.19 30.27 18.02
CA GLN A 390 5.96 30.75 19.39
C GLN A 390 7.03 30.24 20.38
N LYS A 391 7.45 28.97 20.26
CA LYS A 391 8.52 28.42 21.11
C LYS A 391 9.89 29.02 20.79
N VAL A 392 10.21 29.22 19.53
CA VAL A 392 11.44 29.88 19.09
C VAL A 392 11.46 31.34 19.55
N TRP A 393 10.34 32.05 19.47
CA TRP A 393 10.24 33.43 19.93
C TRP A 393 10.32 33.56 21.45
N ALA A 394 9.77 32.60 22.20
CA ALA A 394 9.95 32.51 23.66
C ALA A 394 11.42 32.23 24.05
N TYR A 395 12.12 31.41 23.27
CA TYR A 395 13.54 31.12 23.46
C TYR A 395 14.44 32.32 23.15
N ILE A 396 14.14 33.06 22.07
CA ILE A 396 14.84 34.31 21.72
C ILE A 396 14.53 35.42 22.74
N GLY A 397 13.30 35.51 23.23
CA GLY A 397 12.90 36.45 24.28
C GLY A 397 13.62 36.23 25.61
N CYS A 398 13.93 34.98 25.96
CA CYS A 398 14.77 34.66 27.13
C CYS A 398 16.23 35.10 26.97
N PHE A 399 16.74 35.19 25.73
CA PHE A 399 18.13 35.56 25.45
C PHE A 399 18.37 37.08 25.39
N ILE A 400 17.30 37.87 25.23
CA ILE A 400 17.37 39.34 25.16
C ILE A 400 17.15 39.99 26.54
N TYR A 401 16.65 39.23 27.52
CA TYR A 401 16.35 39.69 28.90
C TYR A 401 17.29 39.14 29.99
N THR A 402 18.36 38.44 29.61
CA THR A 402 19.53 38.12 30.45
C THR A 402 20.72 38.93 29.96
#